data_AF-A0A174UPQ4-F1
#
_entry.id   AF-A0A174UPQ4-F1
#
_cell.length_a   1.000
_cell.length_b   1.000
_cell.length_c   1.000
_cell.angle_alpha   90.00
_cell.angle_beta   90.00
_cell.angle_gamma   90.00
#
_symmetry.space_group_name_H-M   'P 1'
#
loop_
_entity.id
_entity.type
_entity.pdbx_description
1 polymer ?
#
loop_
_entity_poly.entity_id
_entity_poly.type
_entity_poly.pdbx_seq_one_letter_code
_entity_poly.pdbx_strand_id
1 'polypeptide(L)' 'MQNNAIENVKNSLDQLNQAKAKLQSAVGTVEKAENKNLIQNSLDSVANTIKQVESTISNYKES' A
#
# COMPACT_ATOMS: atom_id res chain seq x y z
N MET A 1 -11.31 15.83 16.87
CA MET A 1 -11.18 15.57 15.42
C MET A 1 -11.99 14.32 15.13
N GLN A 2 -13.12 14.49 14.44
CA GLN A 2 -13.95 13.38 13.98
C GLN A 2 -13.27 12.86 12.71
N ASN A 3 -12.42 11.84 12.81
CA ASN A 3 -11.96 11.14 11.61
C ASN A 3 -13.17 10.38 11.06
N ASN A 4 -13.76 10.85 9.98
CA ASN A 4 -14.82 10.08 9.33
C ASN A 4 -14.20 8.81 8.71
N ALA A 5 -15.02 7.79 8.46
CA ALA A 5 -14.52 6.49 7.99
C ALA A 5 -13.67 6.63 6.71
N ILE A 6 -14.02 7.57 5.83
CA ILE A 6 -13.29 7.82 4.58
C ILE A 6 -11.91 8.45 4.80
N GLU A 7 -11.74 9.32 5.80
CA GLU A 7 -10.42 9.84 6.19
C GLU A 7 -9.49 8.74 6.69
N ASN A 8 -10.01 7.79 7.50
CA ASN A 8 -9.21 6.65 7.94
C ASN A 8 -8.75 5.78 6.75
N VAL A 9 -9.62 5.55 5.76
CA VAL A 9 -9.27 4.80 4.55
C VAL A 9 -8.20 5.55 3.73
N LYS A 10 -8.31 6.87 3.58
CA LYS A 10 -7.27 7.70 2.93
C LYS A 10 -5.93 7.65 3.67
N ASN A 11 -5.96 7.65 5.00
CA ASN A 11 -4.74 7.49 5.80
C ASN A 11 -4.11 6.11 5.60
N SER A 12 -4.91 5.04 5.52
CA SER A 12 -4.40 3.71 5.17
C SER A 12 -3.79 3.68 3.77
N LEU A 13 -4.36 4.39 2.79
CA LEU A 13 -3.78 4.52 1.46
C LEU A 13 -2.40 5.18 1.49
N ASP A 14 -2.25 6.26 2.26
CA ASP A 14 -0.95 6.93 2.43
C ASP A 14 0.10 5.99 3.05
N GLN A 15 -0.26 5.28 4.12
CA GLN A 15 0.61 4.29 4.75
C GLN A 15 1.04 3.17 3.80
N LEU A 16 0.12 2.67 2.96
CA LEU A 16 0.43 1.67 1.94
C LEU A 16 1.40 2.21 0.87
N ASN A 17 1.22 3.45 0.43
CA ASN A 17 2.14 4.10 -0.50
C ASN A 17 3.54 4.27 0.10
N GLN A 18 3.63 4.65 1.38
CA GLN A 18 4.91 4.70 2.09
C GLN A 18 5.57 3.32 2.20
N ALA A 19 4.79 2.27 2.50
CA ALA A 19 5.29 0.90 2.57
C ALA A 19 5.83 0.44 1.20
N LYS A 20 5.10 0.74 0.12
CA LYS A 20 5.53 0.45 -1.26
C LYS A 20 6.87 1.11 -1.58
N ALA A 21 7.05 2.39 -1.27
CA ALA A 21 8.30 3.10 -1.50
C ALA A 21 9.49 2.50 -0.73
N LYS A 22 9.26 2.08 0.53
CA LYS A 22 10.28 1.38 1.34
C LYS A 22 10.65 0.03 0.74
N LEU A 23 9.67 -0.76 0.30
CA LEU A 23 9.90 -2.05 -0.36
C LEU A 23 10.69 -1.87 -1.66
N GLN A 24 10.33 -0.90 -2.50
CA GLN A 24 11.06 -0.58 -3.73
C GLN A 24 12.53 -0.23 -3.45
N SER A 25 12.78 0.57 -2.41
CA SER A 25 14.14 0.89 -1.98
C SER A 25 14.88 -0.37 -1.51
N ALA A 26 14.21 -1.23 -0.74
CA ALA A 26 14.80 -2.46 -0.22
C ALA A 26 15.21 -3.45 -1.33
N VAL A 27 14.43 -3.61 -2.41
CA VAL A 27 14.79 -4.46 -3.56
C VAL A 27 16.16 -4.08 -4.14
N GLY A 28 16.47 -2.78 -4.21
CA GLY A 28 17.74 -2.29 -4.72
C GLY A 28 18.94 -2.55 -3.79
N THR A 29 18.70 -2.76 -2.50
CA THR A 29 19.74 -2.96 -1.48
C THR A 29 20.06 -4.43 -1.20
N VAL A 30 19.14 -5.35 -1.50
CA VAL A 30 19.37 -6.77 -1.24
C VAL A 30 20.16 -7.42 -2.37
N GLU A 31 21.13 -8.26 -2.04
CA GLU A 31 21.96 -8.94 -3.04
C GLU A 31 21.41 -10.33 -3.38
N LYS A 32 20.88 -11.05 -2.38
CA LYS A 32 20.35 -12.40 -2.53
C LYS A 32 19.05 -12.40 -3.34
N ALA A 33 19.00 -13.22 -4.40
CA ALA A 33 17.84 -13.34 -5.27
C ALA A 33 16.57 -13.79 -4.54
N GLU A 34 16.70 -14.70 -3.57
CA GLU A 34 15.57 -15.16 -2.74
C GLU A 34 14.92 -13.99 -1.97
N ASN A 35 15.75 -13.13 -1.36
CA ASN A 35 15.26 -11.95 -0.65
C ASN A 35 14.61 -10.95 -1.62
N LYS A 36 15.16 -10.77 -2.83
CA LYS A 36 14.54 -9.95 -3.87
C LYS A 36 13.14 -10.47 -4.21
N ASN A 37 13.00 -11.77 -4.40
CA ASN A 37 11.70 -12.39 -4.71
C ASN A 37 10.69 -12.19 -3.58
N LEU A 38 11.10 -12.34 -2.31
CA LEU A 38 10.23 -12.09 -1.17
C LEU A 38 9.75 -10.63 -1.09
N ILE A 39 10.67 -9.68 -1.34
CA ILE A 39 10.33 -8.25 -1.35
C ILE A 39 9.42 -7.94 -2.54
N GLN A 40 9.66 -8.53 -3.71
CA GLN A 40 8.81 -8.36 -4.89
C GLN A 40 7.39 -8.88 -4.63
N ASN A 41 7.24 -10.08 -4.04
CA ASN A 41 5.94 -10.62 -3.66
C ASN A 41 5.19 -9.70 -2.67
N SER A 42 5.94 -9.12 -1.72
CA SER A 42 5.38 -8.14 -0.77
C SER A 42 4.93 -6.87 -1.47
N LEU A 43 5.70 -6.39 -2.45
CA LEU A 43 5.40 -5.22 -3.26
C LEU A 43 4.14 -5.44 -4.11
N ASP A 44 4.00 -6.61 -4.74
CA ASP A 44 2.83 -6.97 -5.53
C ASP A 44 1.57 -7.05 -4.64
N SER A 45 1.71 -7.60 -3.44
CA SER A 45 0.62 -7.65 -2.44
C SER A 45 0.18 -6.24 -2.03
N VAL A 46 1.14 -5.35 -1.70
CA VAL A 46 0.85 -3.96 -1.35
C VAL A 46 0.19 -3.22 -2.51
N ALA A 47 0.67 -3.41 -3.75
CA ALA A 47 0.09 -2.79 -4.93
C ALA A 47 -1.37 -3.24 -5.16
N ASN A 48 -1.68 -4.51 -4.92
CA ASN A 48 -3.05 -5.02 -5.00
C ASN A 48 -3.94 -4.43 -3.89
N THR A 49 -3.44 -4.32 -2.67
CA THR A 49 -4.17 -3.69 -1.56
C THR A 49 -4.46 -2.21 -1.87
N ILE A 50 -3.50 -1.47 -2.41
CA ILE A 50 -3.68 -0.08 -2.85
C ILE A 50 -4.86 0.03 -3.81
N LYS A 51 -4.91 -0.81 -4.86
CA LYS A 51 -6.03 -0.82 -5.82
C LYS A 51 -7.39 -1.06 -5.16
N GLN A 52 -7.45 -1.96 -4.17
CA GLN A 52 -8.69 -2.24 -3.44
C GLN A 52 -9.12 -1.05 -2.57
N VAL A 53 -8.16 -0.38 -1.93
CA VAL A 53 -8.42 0.82 -1.12
C VAL A 53 -8.88 1.98 -2.01
N GLU A 54 -8.22 2.22 -3.15
CA GLU A 54 -8.63 3.21 -4.13
C GLU A 54 -10.04 2.94 -4.65
N SER A 55 -10.37 1.67 -4.94
CA SER A 55 -11.73 1.26 -5.30
C SER A 55 -12.73 1.54 -4.18
N THR A 56 -12.36 1.27 -2.93
CA THR A 56 -13.20 1.57 -1.75
C THR A 56 -13.48 3.07 -1.64
N ILE A 57 -12.46 3.91 -1.82
CA ILE A 57 -12.59 5.37 -1.81
C ILE A 57 -13.48 5.84 -2.95
N SER A 58 -13.28 5.31 -4.16
CA SER A 58 -14.05 5.69 -5.35
C SER A 58 -15.53 5.30 -5.26
N ASN A 59 -15.84 4.20 -4.57
CA ASN A 59 -17.21 3.72 -4.39
C ASN A 59 -17.88 4.28 -3.13
N TYR A 60 -17.15 4.97 -2.26
CA TYR A 60 -17.70 5.57 -1.05
C TYR A 60 -18.70 6.67 -1.41
N LYS A 61 -19.89 6.60 -0.82
CA LYS A 61 -20.90 7.65 -0.86
C LYS A 61 -21.23 8.03 0.58
N GLU A 62 -21.13 9.31 0.88
CA GLU A 62 -21.62 9.86 2.15
C GLU A 62 -23.13 9.97 2.03
N SER A 63 -23.85 9.30 2.94
CA SER A 63 -25.33 9.26 2.97
C SER A 63 -25.89 10.35 3.86
#